data_AF-A0A2S9G9U2-F1
#
_entry.id   AF-A0A2S9G9U2-F1
#
_cell.length_a   1.000
_cell.length_b   1.000
_cell.length_c   1.000
_cell.angle_alpha   90.00
_cell.angle_beta   90.00
_cell.angle_gamma   90.00
#
_symmetry.space_group_name_H-M   'P 1'
#
loop_
_entity.id
_entity.type
_entity.pdbx_description
1 polymer ?
#
loop_
_entity_poly.entity_id
_entity_poly.type
_entity_poly.pdbx_seq_one_letter_code
_entity_poly.pdbx_strand_id
1 'polypeptide(L)'
;QTVSRMERDGLLHVAGDRHLELTDKGRALAVAVMRKHRLAERPLVDVIGLPWEEVHAEACRWEHVMSVDVERRLVQVLNNPTTSP
;
A
#
# COMPACT_ATOMS: atom_id res chain seq x y z
N GLN A 1 0.47 17.39 -14.28
CA GLN A 1 -0.97 17.09 -14.50
C GLN A 1 -1.56 16.30 -13.33
N THR A 2 -0.97 15.16 -12.91
CA THR A 2 -1.49 14.33 -11.80
C THR A 2 -1.39 15.00 -10.43
N VAL A 3 -0.24 15.63 -10.10
CA VAL A 3 -0.04 16.33 -8.82
C VAL A 3 -1.12 17.40 -8.59
N SER A 4 -1.33 18.29 -9.57
CA SER A 4 -2.35 19.33 -9.48
C SER A 4 -3.78 18.78 -9.36
N ARG A 5 -4.05 17.55 -9.84
CA ARG A 5 -5.33 16.88 -9.61
C ARG A 5 -5.43 16.37 -8.17
N MET A 6 -4.41 15.68 -7.68
CA MET A 6 -4.35 15.19 -6.30
C MET A 6 -4.42 16.32 -5.28
N GLU A 7 -3.83 17.48 -5.58
CA GLU A 7 -3.93 18.69 -4.77
C GLU A 7 -5.37 19.22 -4.71
N ARG A 8 -6.04 19.30 -5.86
CA ARG A 8 -7.45 19.69 -5.94
C ARG A 8 -8.37 18.72 -5.19
N ASP A 9 -8.04 17.43 -5.20
CA ASP A 9 -8.79 16.38 -4.50
C ASP A 9 -8.49 16.34 -2.99
N GLY A 10 -7.60 17.23 -2.51
CA GLY A 10 -7.22 17.41 -1.11
C GLY A 10 -6.36 16.26 -0.58
N LEU A 11 -5.56 15.62 -1.42
CA LEU A 11 -4.69 14.50 -1.06
C LEU A 11 -3.27 14.94 -0.73
N LEU A 12 -2.81 16.04 -1.32
CA LEU A 12 -1.48 16.60 -1.08
C LEU A 12 -1.49 18.10 -1.29
N HIS A 13 -0.41 18.77 -0.89
CA HIS A 13 -0.12 20.16 -1.25
C HIS A 13 1.32 20.29 -1.72
N VAL A 14 1.56 21.23 -2.64
CA VAL A 14 2.92 21.58 -3.07
C VAL A 14 3.42 22.73 -2.18
N ALA A 15 4.44 22.48 -1.37
CA ALA A 15 5.04 23.50 -0.53
C ALA A 15 5.84 24.53 -1.36
N GLY A 16 6.20 25.65 -0.74
CA GLY A 16 6.84 26.78 -1.42
C GLY A 16 8.21 26.46 -2.05
N ASP A 17 8.90 25.43 -1.55
CA ASP A 17 10.17 24.90 -2.08
C ASP A 17 9.98 23.74 -3.10
N ARG A 18 8.72 23.45 -3.47
CA ARG A 18 8.26 22.38 -4.36
C ARG A 18 8.31 20.96 -3.77
N HIS A 19 8.44 20.78 -2.46
CA HIS A 19 8.21 19.45 -1.88
C HIS A 19 6.70 19.13 -1.83
N LEU A 20 6.36 17.83 -1.86
CA LEU A 20 4.98 17.36 -1.76
C LEU A 20 4.69 16.95 -0.33
N GLU A 21 3.69 17.57 0.29
CA GLU A 21 3.19 17.15 1.60
C GLU A 21 1.85 16.44 1.45
N LEU A 22 1.73 15.25 2.05
CA LEU A 22 0.44 14.58 2.13
C LEU A 22 -0.43 15.28 3.17
N THR A 23 -1.68 15.55 2.80
CA THR A 23 -2.71 15.90 3.78
C THR A 23 -3.02 14.70 4.67
N ASP A 24 -3.76 14.89 5.77
CA ASP A 24 -4.20 13.77 6.60
C ASP A 24 -5.02 12.73 5.81
N LYS A 25 -5.87 13.21 4.89
CA LYS A 25 -6.63 12.36 3.97
C LYS A 25 -5.70 11.58 3.02
N GLY A 26 -4.73 12.25 2.41
CA GLY A 26 -3.78 11.59 1.52
C GLY A 26 -2.87 10.60 2.25
N ARG A 27 -2.44 10.93 3.47
CA ARG A 27 -1.65 10.07 4.33
C ARG A 27 -2.42 8.81 4.72
N ALA A 28 -3.69 8.94 5.11
CA ALA A 28 -4.53 7.79 5.44
C ALA A 28 -4.68 6.83 4.25
N LEU A 29 -4.88 7.36 3.04
CA LEU A 29 -4.95 6.57 1.82
C LEU A 29 -3.60 5.91 1.48
N ALA A 30 -2.49 6.66 1.55
CA ALA A 30 -1.16 6.13 1.30
C ALA A 30 -0.80 5.00 2.27
N VAL A 31 -1.13 5.16 3.56
CA VAL A 31 -0.94 4.11 4.57
C VAL A 31 -1.80 2.88 4.27
N ALA A 32 -3.04 3.05 3.81
CA ALA A 32 -3.90 1.93 3.45
C ALA A 32 -3.33 1.13 2.26
N VAL A 33 -2.84 1.82 1.22
CA VAL A 33 -2.18 1.20 0.06
C VAL A 33 -0.93 0.44 0.51
N MET A 34 -0.02 1.09 1.25
CA MET A 34 1.20 0.45 1.75
C MET A 34 0.91 -0.74 2.69
N ARG A 35 -0.18 -0.70 3.46
CA ARG A 35 -0.57 -1.82 4.30
C ARG A 35 -1.01 -3.01 3.47
N LYS A 36 -1.78 -2.79 2.39
CA LYS A 36 -2.17 -3.84 1.45
C LYS A 36 -0.96 -4.41 0.71
N HIS A 37 -0.02 -3.56 0.30
CA HIS A 37 1.24 -3.99 -0.31
C HIS A 37 1.99 -4.99 0.57
N ARG A 38 2.35 -4.56 1.79
CA ARG A 38 3.13 -5.38 2.72
C ARG A 38 2.41 -6.65 3.12
N LEU A 39 1.08 -6.60 3.24
CA LEU A 39 0.28 -7.77 3.55
C LEU A 39 0.15 -8.71 2.35
N ALA A 40 0.22 -8.22 1.11
CA ALA A 40 0.25 -9.05 -0.09
C ALA A 40 1.61 -9.75 -0.25
N GLU A 41 2.72 -9.09 0.10
CA GLU A 41 4.06 -9.70 0.04
C GLU A 41 4.16 -10.96 0.93
N ARG A 42 3.49 -10.96 2.09
CA ARG A 42 3.49 -12.07 3.04
C ARG A 42 3.03 -13.41 2.45
N PRO A 43 1.79 -13.59 1.99
CA PRO A 43 1.36 -14.85 1.40
C PRO A 43 2.08 -15.16 0.09
N LEU A 44 2.55 -14.15 -0.66
CA LEU A 44 3.37 -14.38 -1.86
C LEU A 44 4.67 -15.12 -1.53
N VAL A 45 5.34 -14.76 -0.42
CA VAL A 45 6.54 -15.45 0.08
C VAL A 45 6.18 -16.71 0.87
N ASP A 46 5.37 -16.55 1.91
CA ASP A 46 5.19 -17.55 2.97
C ASP A 46 4.28 -18.71 2.55
N VAL A 47 3.40 -18.51 1.57
CA VAL A 47 2.38 -19.50 1.15
C VAL A 47 2.56 -19.93 -0.30
N ILE A 48 2.70 -18.97 -1.22
CA ILE A 48 2.83 -19.24 -2.65
C ILE A 48 4.27 -19.64 -3.01
N GLY A 49 5.27 -19.12 -2.29
CA GLY A 49 6.68 -19.41 -2.53
C GLY A 49 7.24 -18.73 -3.78
N LEU A 50 6.74 -17.53 -4.10
CA LEU A 50 7.24 -16.72 -5.21
C LEU A 50 8.69 -16.26 -4.92
N PRO A 51 9.59 -16.21 -5.93
CA PRO A 51 10.93 -15.67 -5.75
C PRO A 51 10.91 -14.25 -5.19
N TRP A 52 11.80 -13.96 -4.24
CA TRP A 52 11.80 -12.69 -3.49
C TRP A 52 11.91 -11.47 -4.41
N GLU A 53 12.67 -11.60 -5.49
CA GLU A 53 12.85 -10.57 -6.53
C GLU A 53 11.57 -10.23 -7.32
N GLU A 54 10.59 -11.14 -7.37
CA GLU A 54 9.32 -10.96 -8.08
C GLU A 54 8.18 -10.49 -7.16
N VAL A 55 8.30 -10.76 -5.85
CA VAL A 55 7.27 -10.49 -4.84
C VAL A 55 6.83 -9.03 -4.82
N HIS A 56 7.78 -8.09 -4.83
CA HIS A 56 7.45 -6.67 -4.78
C HIS A 56 6.60 -6.23 -5.99
N ALA A 57 6.99 -6.68 -7.19
CA ALA A 57 6.30 -6.31 -8.42
C ALA A 57 4.88 -6.88 -8.48
N GLU A 58 4.67 -8.10 -7.97
CA GLU A 58 3.34 -8.70 -7.86
C GLU A 58 2.50 -8.02 -6.78
N ALA A 59 3.08 -7.74 -5.61
CA ALA A 59 2.40 -7.03 -4.53
C ALA A 59 1.91 -5.63 -4.95
N CYS A 60 2.67 -4.89 -5.76
CA CYS A 60 2.24 -3.61 -6.34
C CYS A 60 0.99 -3.71 -7.22
N ARG A 61 0.71 -4.88 -7.81
CA ARG A 61 -0.55 -5.09 -8.54
C ARG A 61 -1.68 -5.43 -7.58
N TRP A 62 -1.39 -6.27 -6.59
CA TRP A 62 -2.39 -6.78 -5.65
C TRP A 62 -2.89 -5.69 -4.70
N GLU A 63 -2.05 -4.73 -4.31
CA GLU A 63 -2.41 -3.66 -3.37
C GLU A 63 -3.62 -2.84 -3.84
N HIS A 64 -3.83 -2.72 -5.16
CA HIS A 64 -4.91 -1.94 -5.75
C HIS A 64 -6.22 -2.70 -5.92
N VAL A 65 -6.19 -4.03 -5.87
CA VAL A 65 -7.37 -4.90 -6.05
C VAL A 65 -7.78 -5.65 -4.78
N MET A 66 -6.93 -5.64 -3.75
CA MET A 66 -7.21 -6.30 -2.48
C MET A 66 -8.27 -5.54 -1.67
N SER A 67 -9.43 -6.16 -1.46
CA SER A 67 -10.50 -5.60 -0.62
C SER A 67 -10.09 -5.53 0.86
N VAL A 68 -10.79 -4.71 1.64
CA VAL A 68 -10.57 -4.62 3.10
C VAL A 68 -10.92 -5.94 3.81
N ASP A 69 -11.88 -6.70 3.29
CA ASP A 69 -12.27 -7.98 3.90
C ASP A 69 -11.22 -9.06 3.70
N VAL A 70 -10.60 -9.10 2.51
CA VAL A 70 -9.44 -9.99 2.25
C VAL A 70 -8.27 -9.62 3.17
N GLU A 71 -8.00 -8.31 3.30
CA GLU A 71 -6.95 -7.82 4.19
C GLU A 71 -7.17 -8.26 5.65
N ARG A 72 -8.38 -8.08 6.20
CA ARG A 72 -8.72 -8.56 7.55
C ARG A 72 -8.54 -10.06 7.71
N ARG A 73 -8.91 -10.84 6.69
CA ARG A 73 -8.74 -12.30 6.71
C ARG A 73 -7.27 -12.69 6.67
N LEU A 74 -6.47 -12.03 5.84
CA LEU A 74 -5.03 -12.28 5.73
C LEU A 74 -4.31 -11.99 7.05
N VAL A 75 -4.66 -10.92 7.75
CA VAL A 75 -4.07 -10.64 9.09
C VAL A 75 -4.30 -11.81 10.04
N GLN A 76 -5.49 -12.41 10.05
CA GLN A 76 -5.79 -13.57 10.90
C GLN A 76 -5.03 -14.82 10.47
N VAL A 77 -4.97 -15.10 9.16
CA VAL A 77 -4.31 -16.29 8.60
C VAL A 77 -2.79 -16.23 8.80
N LEU A 78 -2.21 -15.03 8.77
CA LEU A 78 -0.77 -14.80 8.89
C LEU A 78 -0.33 -14.52 10.34
N ASN A 79 -1.17 -14.81 11.34
CA ASN A 79 -0.88 -14.62 12.76
C ASN A 79 -0.47 -13.17 13.13
N ASN A 80 -1.24 -12.19 12.66
CA ASN A 80 -1.06 -10.77 12.96
C ASN A 80 0.34 -10.23 12.59
N PRO A 81 0.76 -10.29 11.32
CA PRO A 81 2.08 -9.85 10.90
C PRO A 81 2.26 -8.34 11.11
N THR A 82 3.44 -7.94 11.58
CA THR A 82 3.79 -6.52 11.85
C THR A 82 4.83 -5.94 10.88
N THR A 83 5.41 -6.77 10.02
CA THR A 83 6.45 -6.39 9.03
C THR A 83 6.16 -7.05 7.69
N SER A 84 6.74 -6.54 6.60
CA SER A 84 6.86 -7.27 5.32
C SER A 84 7.95 -8.36 5.42
N PRO A 85 8.01 -9.30 4.46
CA PRO A 85 9.16 -10.19 4.28
C PRO A 85 10.49 -9.46 4.18
#